data_AF-A0A6N7XQ30-F1
#
_entry.id   AF-A0A6N7XQ30-F1
#
_cell.length_a   1.000
_cell.length_b   1.000
_cell.length_c   1.000
_cell.angle_alpha   90.00
_cell.angle_beta   90.00
_cell.angle_gamma   90.00
#
_symmetry.space_group_name_H-M   'P 1'
#
loop_
_entity.id
_entity.type
_entity.pdbx_description
1 polymer ?
#
loop_
_entity_poly.entity_id
_entity_poly.type
_entity_poly.pdbx_seq_one_letter_code
_entity_poly.pdbx_strand_id
1 'polypeptide(L)' 'MKKIKDKQYVEYGQYRKDRDSGHILTPDGLRFMCASHDYDPEAIGRHFLEVL' A
#
# COMPACT_ATOMS: atom_id res chain seq x y z
N MET A 1 -6.47 27.33 14.33
CA MET A 1 -5.53 26.29 13.81
C MET A 1 -5.82 25.00 14.58
N LYS A 2 -6.23 23.90 13.91
CA LYS A 2 -6.45 22.62 14.60
C LYS A 2 -5.10 22.08 15.06
N LYS A 3 -4.89 21.93 16.37
CA LYS A 3 -3.71 21.24 16.90
C LYS A 3 -3.86 19.75 16.62
N ILE A 4 -2.91 19.19 15.88
CA ILE A 4 -2.78 17.75 15.69
C ILE A 4 -2.47 17.15 17.08
N LYS A 5 -3.19 16.10 17.47
CA LYS A 5 -2.94 15.39 18.74
C LYS A 5 -1.65 14.57 18.61
N ASP A 6 -0.89 14.39 19.69
CA ASP A 6 0.37 13.63 19.67
C ASP A 6 0.22 12.24 19.04
N LYS A 7 -0.92 11.58 19.27
CA LYS A 7 -1.27 10.31 18.64
C LYS A 7 -1.26 10.37 17.10
N GLN A 8 -1.82 11.43 16.52
CA GLN A 8 -1.88 11.61 15.07
C GLN A 8 -0.48 11.87 14.48
N TYR A 9 0.42 12.48 15.26
CA TYR A 9 1.80 12.68 14.83
C TYR A 9 2.56 11.35 14.78
N VAL A 10 2.34 10.48 15.78
CA VAL A 10 2.90 9.12 15.81
C VAL A 10 2.36 8.28 14.65
N GLU A 11 1.04 8.28 14.44
CA GLU A 11 0.40 7.57 13.32
C GLU A 11 0.94 8.05 11.97
N TYR A 12 1.13 9.37 11.81
CA TYR A 12 1.73 9.93 10.59
C TYR A 12 3.18 9.50 10.39
N GLY A 13 3.97 9.43 11.47
CA GLY A 13 5.34 8.92 11.42
C GLY A 13 5.41 7.46 10.97
N GLN A 14 4.48 6.62 11.44
CA GLN A 14 4.39 5.22 11.02
C GLN A 14 3.98 5.10 9.55
N TYR A 15 2.94 5.84 9.12
CA TYR A 15 2.53 5.90 7.72
C TYR A 15 3.69 6.25 6.78
N ARG A 16 4.50 7.25 7.16
CA ARG A 16 5.67 7.63 6.36
C ARG A 16 6.70 6.50 6.24
N LYS A 17 6.99 5.81 7.35
CA LYS A 17 7.90 4.67 7.34
C LYS A 17 7.38 3.55 6.45
N ASP A 18 6.10 3.20 6.56
CA ASP A 18 5.48 2.13 5.78
C ASP A 18 5.47 2.48 4.29
N ARG A 19 5.20 3.75 3.94
CA ARG A 19 5.28 4.27 2.57
C ARG A 19 6.69 4.14 2.01
N ASP A 20 7.68 4.63 2.75
CA ASP A 20 9.07 4.71 2.28
C ASP A 20 9.75 3.33 2.25
N SER A 21 9.26 2.36 3.03
CA SER A 21 9.72 0.97 3.05
C SER A 21 9.00 0.06 2.05
N GLY A 22 8.02 0.58 1.29
CA GLY A 22 7.27 -0.21 0.30
C GLY A 22 6.20 -1.12 0.90
N HIS A 23 5.90 -1.00 2.19
CA HIS A 23 4.84 -1.76 2.86
C HIS A 23 3.43 -1.17 2.66
N ILE A 24 3.30 -0.07 1.91
CA ILE A 24 2.01 0.48 1.49
C ILE A 24 1.79 0.16 0.01
N LEU A 25 0.70 -0.55 -0.26
CA LEU A 25 0.20 -0.72 -1.61
C LEU A 25 -0.30 0.62 -2.15
N THR A 26 0.51 1.25 -3.00
CA THR A 26 0.13 2.48 -3.70
C THR A 26 -0.70 2.17 -4.94
N PRO A 27 -1.50 3.12 -5.47
CA PRO A 27 -2.21 2.92 -6.73
C PRO A 27 -1.30 2.54 -7.90
N ASP A 28 -0.09 3.11 -7.96
CA ASP A 28 0.91 2.76 -8.97
C ASP A 28 1.45 1.35 -8.77
N GLY A 29 1.72 0.96 -7.52
CA GLY A 29 2.10 -0.43 -7.19
C GLY A 29 1.00 -1.43 -7.55
N LEU A 30 -0.26 -1.10 -7.28
CA LEU A 30 -1.41 -1.91 -7.69
C LEU A 30 -1.49 -2.02 -9.22
N ARG A 31 -1.33 -0.91 -9.93
CA ARG A 31 -1.36 -0.90 -11.40
C ARG A 31 -0.21 -1.72 -11.99
N PHE A 32 0.97 -1.66 -11.40
CA PHE A 32 2.12 -2.47 -11.80
C PHE A 32 1.82 -3.96 -11.64
N MET A 33 1.29 -4.39 -10.48
CA MET A 33 0.92 -5.80 -10.26
C MET A 33 -0.18 -6.28 -11.19
N CYS A 34 -1.21 -5.46 -11.45
CA CYS A 34 -2.23 -5.83 -12.41
C CYS A 34 -1.65 -5.99 -13.82
N ALA A 35 -0.75 -5.09 -14.23
CA ALA A 35 -0.09 -5.16 -15.53
C ALA A 35 0.85 -6.37 -15.65
N SER A 36 1.54 -6.78 -14.58
CA SER A 36 2.40 -7.98 -14.58
C SER A 36 1.63 -9.29 -14.70
N HIS A 37 0.32 -9.27 -14.46
CA HIS A 37 -0.58 -10.41 -14.60
C HIS A 37 -1.51 -10.27 -15.82
N ASP A 38 -1.17 -9.43 -16.80
CA ASP A 38 -1.97 -9.19 -18.02
C ASP A 38 -3.42 -8.79 -17.74
N TYR A 39 -3.67 -8.17 -16.58
CA TYR A 39 -5.00 -7.85 -16.08
C TYR A 39 -5.93 -9.07 -15.91
N ASP A 40 -5.39 -10.29 -15.82
CA ASP A 40 -6.16 -11.50 -15.50
C ASP A 40 -6.63 -11.45 -14.03
N PRO A 41 -7.95 -11.38 -13.77
CA PRO A 41 -8.48 -11.29 -12.42
C PRO A 41 -8.10 -12.51 -11.54
N GLU A 42 -8.00 -13.70 -12.13
CA GLU A 42 -7.70 -14.91 -11.39
C GLU A 42 -6.24 -14.97 -10.95
N ALA A 43 -5.29 -14.68 -11.85
CA ALA A 43 -3.87 -14.58 -11.50
C ALA A 43 -3.59 -13.45 -10.49
N ILE A 44 -4.23 -12.28 -10.65
CA ILE A 44 -4.12 -11.18 -9.69
C ILE A 44 -4.65 -11.62 -8.33
N GLY A 45 -5.85 -12.22 -8.30
CA GLY A 45 -6.47 -12.69 -7.06
C GLY A 45 -5.58 -13.68 -6.31
N ARG A 46 -5.00 -14.66 -7.02
CA ARG A 46 -4.04 -15.60 -6.43
C ARG A 46 -2.81 -14.90 -5.85
N HIS A 47 -2.20 -13.97 -6.60
CA HIS A 47 -1.03 -13.23 -6.13
C HIS A 47 -1.31 -12.48 -4.83
N PHE A 48 -2.48 -11.84 -4.73
CA PHE A 48 -2.92 -11.15 -3.52
C PHE A 48 -3.20 -12.06 -2.33
N LEU A 49 -3.61 -13.30 -2.57
CA LEU A 49 -3.93 -14.25 -1.49
C LEU A 49 -2.72 -15.08 -1.04
N GLU A 50 -1.75 -15.29 -1.93
CA GLU A 50 -0.65 -16.24 -1.71
C GLU A 50 0.71 -15.57 -1.48
N VAL A 51 0.91 -14.33 -1.96
CA VAL A 51 2.23 -13.67 -1.97
C VAL A 51 2.27 -12.36 -1.16
N LEU A 52 1.21 -11.54 -1.24
CA LEU A 52 1.08 -10.29 -0.48
C LEU A 52 0.61 -10.52 0.95
#